data_AF-A0A6H1RAA6-F1
#
_entry.id   AF-A0A6H1RAA6-F1
#
_cell.length_a   1.000
_cell.length_b   1.000
_cell.length_c   1.000
_cell.angle_alpha   90.00
_cell.angle_beta   90.00
_cell.angle_gamma   90.00
#
_symmetry.space_group_name_H-M   'P 1'
#
loop_
_entity.id
_entity.type
_entity.pdbx_description
1 polymer ?
#
loop_
_entity_poly.entity_id
_entity_poly.type
_entity_poly.pdbx_seq_one_letter_code
_entity_poly.pdbx_strand_id
1 'polypeptide(L)'
;MLASPRDRRCHCIPASRLPAATLSRALPHPSRRPFRRIGYGSSMAAETDVLVDSDTVAGWLTSDEPLAEDQTDFLVDILATAPDEALDFLSGQVECHTARGGDVGALLQVIQSKARGKYAKAAVALLSARAAEGAGDSTSAREHINDALAHRPDLEPALHDATQYAAARGDYTAADRYLRRAQMPSPLQQGLNAALAASAVDDVPRNSPCRCGSGRKYKACCRRGAVPGLAARAQLLYALLGSYAERSPGVEAISALTERTAEPQRYAMFCLDVALFQGGLVEKFLAARGHWLRPEERDLIEDWRRVPFTLYETVDVKRGHGVTLRAHPNGEPIHLSDKLFSTSARRLGLFCGRLLHDTTGPRLLAIPVPVPRHRRHAIQKLLASGPSPEQIADFFAPEPPAQVRNSDGDAVHDCRVTYTANQAEQTFDRLREQLVQTGDDLLASHRQLPDGRTLSIGEIHRNRDEFTITANSPTRLAELEDLLYNVAPDATEQNRHTERLGPNPEPDGREGRTVILETYFLDCHEEAQANERISLDAEAAWLDNPGVIGNLTPRQAAASTDPAILSELHATLDDVEAVLLDAKREGRPTAGLMNPDRLRRTLALNGSRAFAD
;
A
#
# COMPACT_ATOMS: atom_id res chain seq x y z
N MET A 1 -20.04 41.64 35.32
CA MET A 1 -18.82 41.95 34.56
C MET A 1 -17.89 40.75 34.63
N LEU A 2 -17.63 40.21 33.44
CA LEU A 2 -16.80 39.07 33.02
C LEU A 2 -15.87 38.43 34.07
N ALA A 3 -16.21 37.18 34.42
CA ALA A 3 -15.30 36.20 35.00
C ALA A 3 -14.81 35.26 33.90
N SER A 4 -13.49 35.03 33.89
CA SER A 4 -12.72 34.21 32.94
C SER A 4 -13.15 32.72 32.91
N PRO A 5 -13.23 32.08 31.72
CA PRO A 5 -13.26 30.64 31.61
C PRO A 5 -11.92 30.07 31.10
N ARG A 6 -11.33 29.28 32.00
CA ARG A 6 -10.39 28.16 31.84
C ARG A 6 -10.12 27.66 30.41
N ASP A 7 -8.83 27.67 30.08
CA ASP A 7 -8.16 26.85 29.07
C ASP A 7 -8.72 25.43 28.98
N ARG A 8 -9.39 25.11 27.88
CA ARG A 8 -9.44 23.74 27.35
C ARG A 8 -8.39 23.63 26.26
N ARG A 9 -7.21 23.15 26.63
CA ARG A 9 -6.21 22.68 25.66
C ARG A 9 -6.80 21.47 24.94
N CYS A 10 -7.31 21.67 23.73
CA CYS A 10 -7.51 20.58 22.77
C CYS A 10 -6.12 20.07 22.37
N HIS A 11 -5.71 18.93 22.91
CA HIS A 11 -4.59 18.16 22.36
C HIS A 11 -5.05 17.57 21.02
N CYS A 12 -4.77 18.30 19.94
CA CYS A 12 -4.76 17.77 18.59
C CYS A 12 -3.62 16.75 18.49
N ILE A 13 -3.96 15.47 18.56
CA ILE A 13 -3.04 14.37 18.25
C ILE A 13 -2.95 14.30 16.71
N PRO A 14 -1.75 14.35 16.11
CA PRO A 14 -1.60 14.25 14.66
C PRO A 14 -2.07 12.90 14.13
N ALA A 15 -2.69 12.90 12.95
CA ALA A 15 -3.25 11.74 12.24
C ALA A 15 -2.20 10.74 11.71
N SER A 16 -0.98 10.73 12.27
CA SER A 16 0.02 9.67 12.10
C SER A 16 -0.13 8.55 13.14
N ARG A 17 -1.17 8.58 13.98
CA ARG A 17 -1.46 7.55 14.99
C ARG A 17 -2.95 7.19 15.02
N LEU A 18 -3.33 6.15 14.23
CA LEU A 18 -4.32 5.08 14.52
C LEU A 18 -4.84 4.40 13.23
N PRO A 19 -4.89 3.05 13.12
CA PRO A 19 -3.97 2.08 13.69
C PRO A 19 -3.33 1.25 12.56
N ALA A 20 -2.14 1.64 12.11
CA ALA A 20 -1.16 0.64 11.68
C ALA A 20 -0.88 -0.34 12.85
N ALA A 21 -1.22 0.02 14.10
CA ALA A 21 -1.06 -0.81 15.30
C ALA A 21 -1.97 -2.05 15.35
N THR A 22 -3.06 -2.15 14.57
CA THR A 22 -3.90 -3.37 14.55
C THR A 22 -3.28 -4.41 13.62
N LEU A 23 -2.86 -4.03 12.41
CA LEU A 23 -2.12 -4.93 11.50
C LEU A 23 -0.65 -5.15 11.90
N SER A 24 0.01 -4.15 12.52
CA SER A 24 1.37 -4.28 13.06
C SER A 24 1.43 -5.12 14.34
N ARG A 25 0.29 -5.46 14.95
CA ARG A 25 0.16 -6.52 15.97
C ARG A 25 -0.52 -7.79 15.44
N ALA A 26 -1.18 -7.73 14.28
CA ALA A 26 -1.81 -8.90 13.63
C ALA A 26 -0.86 -9.68 12.71
N LEU A 27 0.37 -9.21 12.48
CA LEU A 27 1.47 -10.13 12.22
C LEU A 27 1.80 -10.77 13.57
N PRO A 28 1.45 -12.05 13.80
CA PRO A 28 1.74 -12.68 15.07
C PRO A 28 3.25 -12.71 15.22
N HIS A 29 3.80 -11.84 16.07
CA HIS A 29 5.00 -12.23 16.77
C HIS A 29 4.49 -13.04 17.97
N PRO A 30 4.60 -14.39 17.94
CA PRO A 30 4.14 -15.19 19.05
C PRO A 30 4.94 -14.73 20.27
N SER A 31 4.25 -14.25 21.30
CA SER A 31 4.82 -14.34 22.64
C SER A 31 4.94 -15.83 22.94
N ARG A 32 6.09 -16.41 22.58
CA ARG A 32 6.49 -17.80 22.82
C ARG A 32 6.62 -18.00 24.33
N ARG A 33 5.51 -18.02 25.05
CA ARG A 33 5.49 -18.28 26.48
C ARG A 33 5.08 -19.74 26.68
N PRO A 34 6.01 -20.59 27.14
CA PRO A 34 5.68 -21.98 27.40
C PRO A 34 4.61 -22.13 28.49
N PHE A 35 3.75 -23.14 28.36
CA PHE A 35 2.78 -23.56 29.38
C PHE A 35 3.46 -24.42 30.46
N ARG A 36 2.99 -24.34 31.72
CA ARG A 36 3.53 -25.13 32.84
C ARG A 36 2.66 -26.34 33.15
N ARG A 37 3.29 -27.50 33.37
CA ARG A 37 2.65 -28.72 33.88
C ARG A 37 2.74 -28.76 35.40
N ILE A 38 1.59 -28.72 36.11
CA ILE A 38 1.55 -28.99 37.56
C ILE A 38 1.12 -30.44 37.77
N GLY A 39 2.04 -31.30 38.17
CA GLY A 39 1.73 -32.71 38.48
C GLY A 39 1.08 -32.85 39.85
N TYR A 40 -0.17 -33.34 39.91
CA TYR A 40 -0.76 -33.83 41.16
C TYR A 40 -0.63 -35.35 41.21
N GLY A 41 0.38 -35.84 41.94
CA GLY A 41 0.59 -37.26 42.20
C GLY A 41 1.30 -37.48 43.53
N SER A 42 0.62 -38.08 44.49
CA SER A 42 1.12 -38.37 45.84
C SER A 42 2.28 -39.38 45.82
N SER A 43 3.51 -38.90 45.92
CA SER A 43 4.61 -39.41 46.76
C SER A 43 5.87 -38.62 46.40
N MET A 44 6.80 -38.47 47.33
CA MET A 44 8.03 -37.69 47.16
C MET A 44 8.77 -38.04 45.86
N ALA A 45 8.63 -37.22 44.83
CA ALA A 45 9.45 -37.23 43.63
C ALA A 45 9.40 -35.83 42.98
N ALA A 46 10.55 -35.35 42.52
CA ALA A 46 10.79 -33.99 42.06
C ALA A 46 9.72 -33.45 41.09
N GLU A 47 9.24 -32.23 41.35
CA GLU A 47 8.46 -31.42 40.41
C GLU A 47 9.33 -31.12 39.17
N THR A 48 9.20 -31.96 38.14
CA THR A 48 9.78 -31.68 36.82
C THR A 48 8.80 -30.78 36.06
N ASP A 49 9.03 -29.46 36.11
CA ASP A 49 8.29 -28.45 35.32
C ASP A 49 8.51 -28.73 33.82
N VAL A 50 7.55 -29.38 33.16
CA VAL A 50 7.58 -29.56 31.70
C VAL A 50 6.96 -28.31 31.06
N LEU A 51 7.80 -27.59 30.31
CA LEU A 51 7.41 -26.44 29.51
C LEU A 51 6.98 -26.92 28.12
N VAL A 52 5.70 -26.75 27.78
CA VAL A 52 5.17 -27.07 26.43
C VAL A 52 4.90 -25.78 25.67
N ASP A 53 5.44 -25.64 24.47
CA ASP A 53 5.18 -24.48 23.62
C ASP A 53 3.79 -24.54 22.96
N SER A 54 3.30 -23.37 22.53
CA SER A 54 1.97 -23.25 21.93
C SER A 54 1.85 -23.95 20.58
N ASP A 55 2.95 -24.14 19.86
CA ASP A 55 2.95 -24.81 18.55
C ASP A 55 2.72 -26.31 18.70
N THR A 56 3.27 -26.92 19.75
CA THR A 56 3.04 -28.32 20.11
C THR A 56 1.57 -28.57 20.48
N VAL A 57 0.99 -27.67 21.29
CA VAL A 57 -0.43 -27.76 21.66
C VAL A 57 -1.33 -27.54 20.45
N ALA A 58 -0.98 -26.62 19.56
CA ALA A 58 -1.68 -26.43 18.29
C ALA A 58 -1.62 -27.72 17.44
N GLY A 59 -0.45 -28.35 17.34
CA GLY A 59 -0.27 -29.62 16.65
C GLY A 59 -1.18 -30.73 17.19
N TRP A 60 -1.37 -30.81 18.51
CA TRP A 60 -2.33 -31.74 19.11
C TRP A 60 -3.78 -31.42 18.75
N LEU A 61 -4.15 -30.13 18.74
CA LEU A 61 -5.50 -29.68 18.41
C LEU A 61 -5.88 -29.88 16.95
N THR A 62 -4.90 -29.94 16.05
CA THR A 62 -5.09 -30.08 14.60
C THR A 62 -4.58 -31.43 14.07
N SER A 63 -4.36 -32.40 14.96
CA SER A 63 -3.90 -33.75 14.59
C SER A 63 -5.06 -34.60 14.10
N ASP A 64 -4.86 -35.29 12.98
CA ASP A 64 -5.79 -36.33 12.50
C ASP A 64 -5.68 -37.62 13.33
N GLU A 65 -4.58 -37.80 14.05
CA GLU A 65 -4.38 -38.94 14.95
C GLU A 65 -4.99 -38.68 16.33
N PRO A 66 -5.70 -39.68 16.92
CA PRO A 66 -6.27 -39.54 18.24
C PRO A 66 -5.18 -39.43 19.31
N LEU A 67 -5.32 -38.44 20.20
CA LEU A 67 -4.43 -38.26 21.32
C LEU A 67 -4.59 -39.39 22.34
N ALA A 68 -3.49 -39.74 23.02
CA ALA A 68 -3.55 -40.62 24.16
C ALA A 68 -4.37 -39.99 25.32
N GLU A 69 -4.87 -40.82 26.23
CA GLU A 69 -5.76 -40.36 27.30
C GLU A 69 -5.08 -39.33 28.23
N ASP A 70 -3.82 -39.56 28.57
CA ASP A 70 -3.00 -38.68 29.40
C ASP A 70 -2.68 -37.35 28.71
N GLN A 71 -2.43 -37.39 27.39
CA GLN A 71 -2.26 -36.19 26.57
C GLN A 71 -3.54 -35.36 26.51
N THR A 72 -4.69 -36.02 26.42
CA THR A 72 -6.01 -35.37 26.38
C THR A 72 -6.33 -34.67 27.71
N ASP A 73 -6.09 -35.36 28.84
CA ASP A 73 -6.30 -34.75 30.16
C ASP A 73 -5.38 -33.53 30.36
N PHE A 74 -4.12 -33.66 29.93
CA PHE A 74 -3.17 -32.57 30.00
C PHE A 74 -3.54 -31.38 29.10
N LEU A 75 -4.07 -31.64 27.89
CA LEU A 75 -4.60 -30.61 27.00
C LEU A 75 -5.74 -29.82 27.66
N VAL A 76 -6.68 -30.51 28.33
CA VAL A 76 -7.79 -29.85 29.03
C VAL A 76 -7.28 -28.93 30.14
N ASP A 77 -6.26 -29.36 30.89
CA ASP A 77 -5.64 -28.55 31.94
C ASP A 77 -4.91 -27.32 31.39
N ILE A 78 -4.20 -27.47 30.25
CA ILE A 78 -3.59 -26.34 29.54
C ILE A 78 -4.66 -25.34 29.12
N LEU A 79 -5.73 -25.80 28.47
CA LEU A 79 -6.81 -24.93 28.00
C LEU A 79 -7.51 -24.21 29.15
N ALA A 80 -7.64 -24.85 30.32
CA ALA A 80 -8.26 -24.25 31.51
C ALA A 80 -7.44 -23.12 32.13
N THR A 81 -6.12 -23.11 31.90
CA THR A 81 -5.17 -22.16 32.51
C THR A 81 -4.54 -21.19 31.51
N ALA A 82 -4.80 -21.39 30.22
CA ALA A 82 -4.26 -20.57 29.15
C ALA A 82 -4.73 -19.10 29.24
N PRO A 83 -3.82 -18.13 29.03
CA PRO A 83 -4.19 -16.73 28.89
C PRO A 83 -4.96 -16.50 27.59
N ASP A 84 -5.66 -15.36 27.50
CA ASP A 84 -6.58 -15.07 26.40
C ASP A 84 -5.86 -14.99 25.05
N GLU A 85 -4.64 -14.47 25.00
CA GLU A 85 -3.83 -14.42 23.78
C GLU A 85 -3.44 -15.82 23.29
N ALA A 86 -3.20 -16.75 24.22
CA ALA A 86 -2.87 -18.12 23.85
C ALA A 86 -4.12 -18.90 23.41
N LEU A 87 -5.27 -18.66 24.03
CA LEU A 87 -6.54 -19.23 23.58
C LEU A 87 -6.95 -18.70 22.20
N ASP A 88 -6.74 -17.41 21.93
CA ASP A 88 -6.97 -16.81 20.62
C ASP A 88 -6.08 -17.46 19.56
N PHE A 89 -4.78 -17.60 19.82
CA PHE A 89 -3.85 -18.30 18.93
C PHE A 89 -4.26 -19.76 18.67
N LEU A 90 -4.46 -20.57 19.72
CA LEU A 90 -4.80 -21.99 19.60
C LEU A 90 -6.12 -22.21 18.85
N SER A 91 -7.13 -21.39 19.16
CA SER A 91 -8.42 -21.47 18.49
C SER A 91 -8.37 -20.97 17.05
N GLY A 92 -7.50 -20.02 16.73
CA GLY A 92 -7.18 -19.63 15.36
C GLY A 92 -6.53 -20.75 14.53
N GLN A 93 -5.66 -21.58 15.14
CA GLN A 93 -5.09 -22.75 14.45
C GLN A 93 -6.16 -23.78 14.10
N VAL A 94 -7.11 -24.03 15.02
CA VAL A 94 -8.27 -24.88 14.76
C VAL A 94 -9.15 -24.32 13.63
N GLU A 95 -9.37 -23.01 13.60
CA GLU A 95 -10.10 -22.33 12.52
C GLU A 95 -9.39 -22.51 11.17
N CYS A 96 -8.07 -22.32 11.09
CA CYS A 96 -7.28 -22.55 9.88
C CYS A 96 -7.37 -24.01 9.39
N HIS A 97 -7.23 -24.97 10.30
CA HIS A 97 -7.29 -26.38 9.96
C HIS A 97 -8.66 -26.78 9.38
N THR A 98 -9.74 -26.37 10.05
CA THR A 98 -11.12 -26.64 9.59
C THR A 98 -11.48 -25.90 8.30
N ALA A 99 -10.97 -24.68 8.10
CA ALA A 99 -11.12 -23.94 6.84
C ALA A 99 -10.44 -24.63 5.64
N ARG A 100 -9.45 -25.49 5.88
CA ARG A 100 -8.80 -26.34 4.87
C ARG A 100 -9.47 -27.71 4.71
N GLY A 101 -10.57 -27.95 5.42
CA GLY A 101 -11.33 -29.21 5.38
C GLY A 101 -10.87 -30.26 6.37
N GLY A 102 -10.01 -29.91 7.34
CA GLY A 102 -9.63 -30.81 8.42
C GLY A 102 -10.75 -31.02 9.45
N ASP A 103 -10.77 -32.17 10.11
CA ASP A 103 -11.81 -32.58 11.06
C ASP A 103 -11.27 -32.67 12.49
N VAL A 104 -11.82 -31.84 13.39
CA VAL A 104 -11.50 -31.84 14.83
C VAL A 104 -12.66 -32.33 15.69
N GLY A 105 -13.76 -32.79 15.09
CA GLY A 105 -15.01 -33.11 15.78
C GLY A 105 -14.85 -34.19 16.85
N ALA A 106 -14.12 -35.26 16.54
CA ALA A 106 -13.85 -36.34 17.50
C ALA A 106 -13.05 -35.84 18.72
N LEU A 107 -11.98 -35.07 18.48
CA LEU A 107 -11.17 -34.50 19.54
C LEU A 107 -11.99 -33.53 20.42
N LEU A 108 -12.77 -32.63 19.80
CA LEU A 108 -13.63 -31.68 20.51
C LEU A 108 -14.64 -32.40 21.42
N GLN A 109 -15.27 -33.47 20.96
CA GLN A 109 -16.18 -34.28 21.79
C GLN A 109 -15.48 -34.88 23.00
N VAL A 110 -14.26 -35.42 22.80
CA VAL A 110 -13.47 -36.02 23.88
C VAL A 110 -13.10 -34.95 24.92
N ILE A 111 -12.51 -33.83 24.52
CA ILE A 111 -12.10 -32.77 25.46
C ILE A 111 -13.32 -32.10 26.13
N GLN A 112 -14.46 -32.01 25.44
CA GLN A 112 -15.71 -31.50 26.01
C GLN A 112 -16.23 -32.41 27.14
N SER A 113 -16.12 -33.73 26.98
CA SER A 113 -16.53 -34.69 28.02
C SER A 113 -15.67 -34.60 29.28
N LYS A 114 -14.39 -34.28 29.12
CA LYS A 114 -13.38 -34.15 30.18
C LYS A 114 -13.31 -32.74 30.79
N ALA A 115 -13.78 -31.70 30.09
CA ALA A 115 -13.76 -30.32 30.58
C ALA A 115 -14.56 -30.14 31.88
N ARG A 116 -13.84 -30.00 33.00
CA ARG A 116 -14.41 -29.68 34.32
C ARG A 116 -14.12 -28.22 34.70
N GLY A 117 -15.08 -27.57 35.35
CA GLY A 117 -14.98 -26.17 35.73
C GLY A 117 -15.27 -25.18 34.60
N LYS A 118 -15.45 -23.91 34.96
CA LYS A 118 -15.90 -22.86 34.01
C LYS A 118 -14.85 -22.48 32.97
N TYR A 119 -13.55 -22.48 33.32
CA TYR A 119 -12.49 -22.05 32.40
C TYR A 119 -12.26 -23.08 31.29
N ALA A 120 -12.12 -24.37 31.63
CA ALA A 120 -12.00 -25.45 30.65
C ALA A 120 -13.21 -25.48 29.70
N LYS A 121 -14.42 -25.39 30.24
CA LYS A 121 -15.66 -25.36 29.43
C LYS A 121 -15.70 -24.16 28.49
N ALA A 122 -15.28 -22.98 28.95
CA ALA A 122 -15.22 -21.79 28.11
C ALA A 122 -14.19 -21.94 26.97
N ALA A 123 -13.00 -22.49 27.27
CA ALA A 123 -11.96 -22.72 26.27
C ALA A 123 -12.39 -23.73 25.21
N VAL A 124 -12.99 -24.86 25.60
CA VAL A 124 -13.50 -25.86 24.65
C VAL A 124 -14.65 -25.30 23.81
N ALA A 125 -15.54 -24.50 24.40
CA ALA A 125 -16.59 -23.81 23.65
C ALA A 125 -16.02 -22.81 22.64
N LEU A 126 -14.95 -22.06 22.98
CA LEU A 126 -14.25 -21.19 22.02
C LEU A 126 -13.63 -22.00 20.87
N LEU A 127 -12.95 -23.11 21.17
CA LEU A 127 -12.39 -23.99 20.12
C LEU A 127 -13.48 -24.53 19.20
N SER A 128 -14.61 -24.97 19.77
CA SER A 128 -15.77 -25.47 19.01
C SER A 128 -16.37 -24.38 18.13
N ALA A 129 -16.45 -23.14 18.64
CA ALA A 129 -16.91 -22.00 17.86
C ALA A 129 -16.00 -21.74 16.66
N ARG A 130 -14.68 -21.79 16.87
CA ARG A 130 -13.68 -21.50 15.84
C ARG A 130 -13.56 -22.62 14.80
N ALA A 131 -13.75 -23.87 15.20
CA ALA A 131 -13.92 -24.99 14.28
C ALA A 131 -15.16 -24.83 13.39
N ALA A 132 -16.32 -24.49 13.97
CA ALA A 132 -17.56 -24.28 13.22
C ALA A 132 -17.44 -23.10 12.24
N GLU A 133 -16.81 -22.00 12.67
CA GLU A 133 -16.58 -20.84 11.80
C GLU A 133 -15.64 -21.16 10.64
N GLY A 134 -14.55 -21.90 10.88
CA GLY A 134 -13.64 -22.35 9.82
C GLY A 134 -14.33 -23.25 8.80
N ALA A 135 -15.24 -24.12 9.25
CA ALA A 135 -16.11 -24.92 8.38
C ALA A 135 -17.21 -24.12 7.64
N GLY A 136 -17.32 -22.81 7.90
CA GLY A 136 -18.31 -21.93 7.29
C GLY A 136 -19.71 -21.92 7.96
N ASP A 137 -19.86 -22.58 9.12
CA ASP A 137 -21.10 -22.58 9.90
C ASP A 137 -21.06 -21.56 11.04
N SER A 138 -21.24 -20.29 10.67
CA SER A 138 -21.30 -19.20 11.65
C SER A 138 -22.49 -19.32 12.62
N THR A 139 -23.54 -20.08 12.29
CA THR A 139 -24.71 -20.25 13.18
C THR A 139 -24.34 -21.10 14.38
N SER A 140 -23.73 -22.24 14.17
CA SER A 140 -23.21 -23.08 15.25
C SER A 140 -22.07 -22.37 16.00
N ALA A 141 -21.19 -21.66 15.28
CA ALA A 141 -20.12 -20.88 15.90
C ALA A 141 -20.65 -19.87 16.93
N ARG A 142 -21.71 -19.14 16.58
CA ARG A 142 -22.37 -18.18 17.48
C ARG A 142 -22.93 -18.84 18.74
N GLU A 143 -23.49 -20.03 18.62
CA GLU A 143 -24.06 -20.77 19.76
C GLU A 143 -22.96 -21.17 20.74
N HIS A 144 -21.86 -21.70 20.23
CA HIS A 144 -20.68 -22.01 21.04
C HIS A 144 -20.04 -20.77 21.67
N ILE A 145 -20.02 -19.61 21.00
CA ILE A 145 -19.58 -18.35 21.62
C ILE A 145 -20.50 -17.92 22.76
N ASN A 146 -21.81 -18.10 22.64
CA ASN A 146 -22.73 -17.83 23.75
C ASN A 146 -22.44 -18.74 24.96
N ASP A 147 -22.16 -20.02 24.73
CA ASP A 147 -21.77 -20.97 25.79
C ASP A 147 -20.44 -20.58 26.44
N ALA A 148 -19.45 -20.18 25.64
CA ALA A 148 -18.16 -19.71 26.12
C ALA A 148 -18.34 -18.50 27.05
N LEU A 149 -19.13 -17.51 26.64
CA LEU A 149 -19.42 -16.30 27.42
C LEU A 149 -20.32 -16.57 28.64
N ALA A 150 -21.15 -17.62 28.61
CA ALA A 150 -21.92 -18.04 29.78
C ALA A 150 -21.01 -18.58 30.90
N HIS A 151 -19.92 -19.26 30.53
CA HIS A 151 -18.95 -19.80 31.48
C HIS A 151 -17.88 -18.79 31.90
N ARG A 152 -17.38 -18.01 30.94
CA ARG A 152 -16.37 -16.97 31.16
C ARG A 152 -16.81 -15.68 30.46
N PRO A 153 -17.57 -14.81 31.16
CA PRO A 153 -18.12 -13.62 30.55
C PRO A 153 -17.08 -12.72 29.90
N ASP A 154 -15.91 -12.56 30.52
CA ASP A 154 -14.89 -11.60 30.11
C ASP A 154 -13.77 -12.25 29.27
N LEU A 155 -14.08 -13.36 28.59
CA LEU A 155 -13.15 -14.01 27.66
C LEU A 155 -12.99 -13.14 26.41
N GLU A 156 -11.84 -12.49 26.28
CA GLU A 156 -11.58 -11.48 25.24
C GLU A 156 -11.86 -11.96 23.80
N PRO A 157 -11.29 -13.09 23.30
CA PRO A 157 -11.55 -13.54 21.93
C PRO A 157 -13.03 -13.83 21.65
N ALA A 158 -13.76 -14.38 22.63
CA ALA A 158 -15.18 -14.64 22.50
C ALA A 158 -16.03 -13.35 22.48
N LEU A 159 -15.60 -12.29 23.16
CA LEU A 159 -16.25 -10.97 23.09
C LEU A 159 -16.10 -10.33 21.70
N HIS A 160 -14.93 -10.48 21.06
CA HIS A 160 -14.72 -10.00 19.69
C HIS A 160 -15.59 -10.76 18.68
N ASP A 161 -15.65 -12.10 18.78
CA ASP A 161 -16.53 -12.92 17.94
C ASP A 161 -18.01 -12.56 18.13
N ALA A 162 -18.46 -12.44 19.38
CA ALA A 162 -19.83 -12.04 19.70
C ALA A 162 -20.18 -10.65 19.16
N THR A 163 -19.21 -9.71 19.18
CA THR A 163 -19.36 -8.37 18.61
C THR A 163 -19.61 -8.46 17.10
N GLN A 164 -18.78 -9.23 16.38
CA GLN A 164 -18.93 -9.42 14.93
C GLN A 164 -20.29 -10.06 14.58
N TYR A 165 -20.67 -11.14 15.27
CA TYR A 165 -21.92 -11.85 15.02
C TYR A 165 -23.15 -10.98 15.29
N ALA A 166 -23.15 -10.23 16.40
CA ALA A 166 -24.23 -9.31 16.72
C ALA A 166 -24.36 -8.18 15.69
N ALA A 167 -23.23 -7.59 15.27
CA ALA A 167 -23.21 -6.53 14.28
C ALA A 167 -23.67 -7.01 12.89
N ALA A 168 -23.23 -8.19 12.43
CA ALA A 168 -23.69 -8.80 11.18
C ALA A 168 -25.20 -9.09 11.16
N ARG A 169 -25.80 -9.38 12.33
CA ARG A 169 -27.25 -9.57 12.50
C ARG A 169 -28.02 -8.26 12.66
N GLY A 170 -27.34 -7.11 12.60
CA GLY A 170 -27.94 -5.79 12.81
C GLY A 170 -28.32 -5.48 14.27
N ASP A 171 -27.83 -6.25 15.26
CA ASP A 171 -27.98 -5.95 16.70
C ASP A 171 -26.78 -5.13 17.20
N TYR A 172 -26.73 -3.87 16.77
CA TYR A 172 -25.65 -2.95 17.11
C TYR A 172 -25.57 -2.63 18.61
N THR A 173 -26.69 -2.75 19.34
CA THR A 173 -26.70 -2.52 20.80
C THR A 173 -26.05 -3.69 21.54
N ALA A 174 -26.30 -4.92 21.12
CA ALA A 174 -25.59 -6.06 21.66
C ALA A 174 -24.10 -6.04 21.29
N ALA A 175 -23.78 -5.72 20.02
CA ALA A 175 -22.40 -5.60 19.57
C ALA A 175 -21.62 -4.59 20.42
N ASP A 176 -22.18 -3.40 20.65
CA ASP A 176 -21.57 -2.36 21.47
C ASP A 176 -21.43 -2.78 22.94
N ARG A 177 -22.38 -3.55 23.47
CA ARG A 177 -22.28 -4.10 24.84
C ARG A 177 -21.11 -5.08 24.98
N TYR A 178 -20.89 -5.95 24.00
CA TYR A 178 -19.73 -6.84 24.00
C TYR A 178 -18.44 -6.06 23.88
N LEU A 179 -18.38 -5.11 22.95
CA LEU A 179 -17.19 -4.30 22.69
C LEU A 179 -16.77 -3.43 23.88
N ARG A 180 -17.73 -2.88 24.65
CA ARG A 180 -17.42 -2.13 25.90
C ARG A 180 -16.79 -2.98 27.00
N ARG A 181 -16.96 -4.30 26.93
CA ARG A 181 -16.39 -5.26 27.89
C ARG A 181 -15.04 -5.80 27.41
N ALA A 182 -14.80 -5.76 26.10
CA ALA A 182 -13.52 -6.09 25.51
C ALA A 182 -12.47 -5.04 25.91
N GLN A 183 -11.25 -5.49 26.14
CA GLN A 183 -10.11 -4.62 26.49
C GLN A 183 -9.36 -4.15 25.24
N MET A 184 -9.34 -4.98 24.19
CA MET A 184 -8.65 -4.71 22.95
C MET A 184 -9.53 -3.88 22.00
N PRO A 185 -8.93 -2.92 21.25
CA PRO A 185 -9.66 -2.13 20.29
C PRO A 185 -10.17 -3.01 19.14
N SER A 186 -11.38 -2.73 18.67
CA SER A 186 -11.96 -3.38 17.48
C SER A 186 -12.04 -2.42 16.29
N PRO A 187 -11.75 -2.88 15.06
CA PRO A 187 -12.02 -2.13 13.83
C PRO A 187 -13.48 -1.70 13.68
N LEU A 188 -14.42 -2.45 14.29
CA LEU A 188 -15.85 -2.16 14.24
C LEU A 188 -16.24 -0.92 15.03
N GLN A 189 -15.42 -0.47 15.99
CA GLN A 189 -15.78 0.58 16.95
C GLN A 189 -16.25 1.88 16.26
N GLN A 190 -15.52 2.35 15.24
CA GLN A 190 -15.84 3.61 14.58
C GLN A 190 -17.16 3.52 13.79
N GLY A 191 -17.34 2.46 12.99
CA GLY A 191 -18.57 2.23 12.24
C GLY A 191 -19.77 2.01 13.15
N LEU A 192 -19.58 1.30 14.26
CA LEU A 192 -20.62 1.03 15.24
C LEU A 192 -21.07 2.31 15.97
N ASN A 193 -20.12 3.15 16.37
CA ASN A 193 -20.41 4.46 16.96
C ASN A 193 -21.20 5.35 15.99
N ALA A 194 -20.82 5.38 14.71
CA ALA A 194 -21.52 6.15 13.70
C ALA A 194 -22.97 5.65 13.47
N ALA A 195 -23.15 4.33 13.37
CA ALA A 195 -24.47 3.71 13.24
C ALA A 195 -25.36 4.03 14.46
N LEU A 196 -24.86 3.79 15.68
CA LEU A 196 -25.61 4.07 16.91
C LEU A 196 -25.95 5.55 17.08
N ALA A 197 -25.03 6.46 16.71
CA ALA A 197 -25.28 7.89 16.74
C ALA A 197 -26.39 8.27 15.75
N ALA A 198 -26.39 7.72 14.53
CA ALA A 198 -27.42 7.99 13.53
C ALA A 198 -28.81 7.48 13.97
N SER A 199 -28.89 6.37 14.71
CA SER A 199 -30.15 5.90 15.33
C SER A 199 -30.71 6.83 16.42
N ALA A 200 -29.90 7.76 16.94
CA ALA A 200 -30.32 8.67 18.02
C ALA A 200 -30.93 10.00 17.53
N VAL A 201 -30.79 10.34 16.24
CA VAL A 201 -31.12 11.66 15.65
C VAL A 201 -32.61 11.85 15.33
N ASP A 202 -33.49 11.00 15.85
CA ASP A 202 -34.92 11.15 15.61
C ASP A 202 -35.52 12.26 16.50
N ASP A 203 -36.02 13.33 15.88
CA ASP A 203 -36.60 14.54 16.53
C ASP A 203 -37.88 14.24 17.35
N VAL A 204 -38.32 12.99 17.41
CA VAL A 204 -39.47 12.58 18.23
C VAL A 204 -39.09 12.55 19.70
N PRO A 205 -39.79 13.31 20.58
CA PRO A 205 -39.59 13.23 22.01
C PRO A 205 -39.74 11.80 22.51
N ARG A 206 -38.75 11.32 23.28
CA ARG A 206 -38.63 9.93 23.72
C ARG A 206 -39.90 9.34 24.36
N ASN A 207 -40.70 10.16 25.04
CA ASN A 207 -41.91 9.75 25.74
C ASN A 207 -43.22 10.04 24.98
N SER A 208 -43.19 10.63 23.78
CA SER A 208 -44.41 10.92 23.02
C SER A 208 -45.11 9.63 22.56
N PRO A 209 -46.41 9.67 22.20
CA PRO A 209 -47.06 8.56 21.51
C PRO A 209 -46.30 8.19 20.24
N CYS A 210 -46.17 6.89 19.97
CA CYS A 210 -45.46 6.41 18.79
C CYS A 210 -46.26 6.72 17.50
N ARG A 211 -45.59 7.23 16.47
CA ARG A 211 -46.21 7.58 15.17
C ARG A 211 -46.78 6.37 14.41
N CYS A 212 -46.39 5.14 14.75
CA CYS A 212 -46.93 3.94 14.13
C CYS A 212 -48.37 3.59 14.58
N GLY A 213 -49.00 4.41 15.42
CA GLY A 213 -50.37 4.18 15.88
C GLY A 213 -50.52 3.14 17.00
N SER A 214 -49.42 2.62 17.55
CA SER A 214 -49.46 1.58 18.59
C SER A 214 -49.93 2.06 19.98
N GLY A 215 -50.10 3.37 20.18
CA GLY A 215 -50.43 3.97 21.49
C GLY A 215 -49.32 3.86 22.55
N ARG A 216 -48.22 3.14 22.29
CA ARG A 216 -47.08 3.02 23.21
C ARG A 216 -46.18 4.27 23.15
N LYS A 217 -45.43 4.54 24.22
CA LYS A 217 -44.37 5.57 24.22
C LYS A 217 -43.36 5.28 23.12
N TYR A 218 -42.90 6.29 22.39
CA TYR A 218 -41.99 6.17 21.26
C TYR A 218 -40.74 5.33 21.60
N LYS A 219 -40.14 5.57 22.77
CA LYS A 219 -39.00 4.78 23.33
C LYS A 219 -39.23 3.29 23.54
N ALA A 220 -40.49 2.88 23.68
CA ALA A 220 -40.88 1.49 23.94
C ALA A 220 -41.50 0.84 22.70
N CYS A 221 -41.51 1.54 21.56
CA CYS A 221 -42.05 1.07 20.30
C CYS A 221 -41.01 1.29 19.18
N CYS A 222 -41.31 2.07 18.15
CA CYS A 222 -40.46 2.20 16.96
C CYS A 222 -39.04 2.69 17.23
N ARG A 223 -38.80 3.47 18.30
CA ARG A 223 -37.44 3.90 18.64
C ARG A 223 -36.50 2.75 19.03
N ARG A 224 -37.03 1.64 19.57
CA ARG A 224 -36.22 0.44 19.89
C ARG A 224 -35.83 -0.34 18.65
N GLY A 225 -36.52 -0.14 17.53
CA GLY A 225 -36.24 -0.79 16.24
C GLY A 225 -35.78 0.18 15.16
N ALA A 226 -35.43 1.43 15.52
CA ALA A 226 -34.97 2.44 14.57
C ALA A 226 -33.57 2.08 14.07
N VAL A 227 -33.53 1.49 12.87
CA VAL A 227 -32.30 1.14 12.18
C VAL A 227 -31.74 2.41 11.52
N PRO A 228 -30.45 2.71 11.68
CA PRO A 228 -29.86 3.84 10.99
C PRO A 228 -29.92 3.62 9.48
N GLY A 229 -30.01 4.70 8.70
CA GLY A 229 -30.03 4.61 7.24
C GLY A 229 -28.80 3.86 6.70
N LEU A 230 -28.93 3.21 5.54
CA LEU A 230 -27.87 2.38 4.96
C LEU A 230 -26.54 3.13 4.80
N ALA A 231 -26.59 4.40 4.42
CA ALA A 231 -25.39 5.24 4.30
C ALA A 231 -24.61 5.40 5.62
N ALA A 232 -25.32 5.48 6.75
CA ALA A 232 -24.70 5.55 8.07
C ALA A 232 -24.11 4.19 8.53
N ARG A 233 -24.47 3.10 7.85
CA ARG A 233 -24.01 1.73 8.13
C ARG A 233 -22.89 1.27 7.20
N ALA A 234 -22.70 1.89 6.04
CA ALA A 234 -21.67 1.50 5.06
C ALA A 234 -20.27 1.33 5.69
N GLN A 235 -19.82 2.25 6.54
CA GLN A 235 -18.53 2.10 7.21
C GLN A 235 -18.48 0.88 8.14
N LEU A 236 -19.56 0.58 8.85
CA LEU A 236 -19.66 -0.61 9.70
C LEU A 236 -19.66 -1.89 8.86
N LEU A 237 -20.36 -1.91 7.73
CA LEU A 237 -20.38 -3.07 6.82
C LEU A 237 -19.01 -3.37 6.25
N TYR A 238 -18.28 -2.35 5.78
CA TYR A 238 -16.91 -2.53 5.31
C TYR A 238 -15.99 -3.02 6.45
N ALA A 239 -16.12 -2.46 7.65
CA ALA A 239 -15.36 -2.91 8.81
C ALA A 239 -15.70 -4.36 9.21
N LEU A 240 -16.95 -4.81 9.01
CA LEU A 240 -17.35 -6.21 9.22
C LEU A 240 -16.68 -7.17 8.24
N LEU A 241 -16.61 -6.78 6.96
CA LEU A 241 -15.86 -7.54 5.96
C LEU A 241 -14.38 -7.62 6.36
N GLY A 242 -13.79 -6.49 6.75
CA GLY A 242 -12.41 -6.44 7.25
C GLY A 242 -12.17 -7.36 8.45
N SER A 243 -13.01 -7.28 9.49
CA SER A 243 -12.89 -8.13 10.68
C SER A 243 -13.14 -9.62 10.42
N TYR A 244 -13.90 -9.96 9.37
CA TYR A 244 -14.02 -11.35 8.91
C TYR A 244 -12.76 -11.82 8.18
N ALA A 245 -12.16 -10.95 7.36
CA ALA A 245 -10.90 -11.24 6.67
C ALA A 245 -9.69 -11.27 7.61
N GLU A 246 -9.74 -10.58 8.74
CA GLU A 246 -8.72 -10.62 9.81
C GLU A 246 -8.81 -11.87 10.70
N ARG A 247 -9.74 -12.79 10.42
CA ARG A 247 -9.73 -14.13 11.05
C ARG A 247 -8.57 -14.96 10.51
N SER A 248 -8.10 -15.95 11.27
CA SER A 248 -6.85 -16.66 10.99
C SER A 248 -6.70 -17.16 9.54
N PRO A 249 -7.71 -17.78 8.89
CA PRO A 249 -7.58 -18.18 7.48
C PRO A 249 -7.40 -17.01 6.51
N GLY A 250 -8.05 -15.87 6.78
CA GLY A 250 -7.94 -14.68 5.95
C GLY A 250 -6.61 -13.95 6.19
N VAL A 251 -6.09 -13.94 7.42
CA VAL A 251 -4.76 -13.38 7.75
C VAL A 251 -3.66 -14.09 6.98
N GLU A 252 -3.72 -15.42 6.82
CA GLU A 252 -2.76 -16.15 5.99
C GLU A 252 -2.79 -15.68 4.53
N ALA A 253 -3.99 -15.54 3.95
CA ALA A 253 -4.16 -15.04 2.58
C ALA A 253 -3.64 -13.61 2.42
N ILE A 254 -3.95 -12.72 3.37
CA ILE A 254 -3.48 -11.32 3.35
C ILE A 254 -1.96 -11.26 3.53
N SER A 255 -1.39 -12.08 4.43
CA SER A 255 0.05 -12.13 4.68
C SER A 255 0.80 -12.59 3.43
N ALA A 256 0.31 -13.64 2.77
CA ALA A 256 0.88 -14.13 1.51
C ALA A 256 0.88 -13.07 0.40
N LEU A 257 -0.11 -12.18 0.33
CA LEU A 257 -0.10 -11.04 -0.59
C LEU A 257 0.87 -9.95 -0.13
N THR A 258 0.87 -9.66 1.16
CA THR A 258 1.62 -8.56 1.75
C THR A 258 3.13 -8.79 1.64
N GLU A 259 3.59 -10.03 1.80
CA GLU A 259 4.99 -10.47 1.63
C GLU A 259 5.53 -10.25 0.22
N ARG A 260 4.66 -10.10 -0.78
CA ARG A 260 5.05 -9.82 -2.18
C ARG A 260 5.31 -8.33 -2.45
N THR A 261 4.95 -7.46 -1.51
CA THR A 261 5.03 -6.00 -1.67
C THR A 261 6.33 -5.42 -1.12
N ALA A 262 6.68 -4.19 -1.51
CA ALA A 262 7.92 -3.55 -1.09
C ALA A 262 7.98 -3.19 0.39
N GLU A 263 6.83 -2.79 0.94
CA GLU A 263 6.70 -2.33 2.32
C GLU A 263 5.47 -3.03 2.94
N PRO A 264 5.62 -4.28 3.42
CA PRO A 264 4.51 -5.09 3.95
C PRO A 264 3.51 -4.31 4.82
N GLN A 265 4.01 -3.55 5.79
CA GLN A 265 3.17 -2.80 6.72
C GLN A 265 2.41 -1.65 6.05
N ARG A 266 3.00 -1.04 5.02
CA ARG A 266 2.38 0.05 4.25
C ARG A 266 1.25 -0.46 3.36
N TYR A 267 1.39 -1.66 2.81
CA TYR A 267 0.45 -2.26 1.86
C TYR A 267 -0.57 -3.21 2.50
N ALA A 268 -0.50 -3.48 3.80
CA ALA A 268 -1.38 -4.44 4.46
C ALA A 268 -2.89 -4.13 4.28
N MET A 269 -3.31 -2.88 4.46
CA MET A 269 -4.72 -2.47 4.24
C MET A 269 -5.15 -2.57 2.78
N PHE A 270 -4.20 -2.45 1.85
CA PHE A 270 -4.46 -2.65 0.44
C PHE A 270 -4.60 -4.12 0.10
N CYS A 271 -3.71 -4.97 0.61
CA CYS A 271 -3.78 -6.42 0.45
C CYS A 271 -5.06 -6.98 1.08
N LEU A 272 -5.55 -6.39 2.17
CA LEU A 272 -6.87 -6.66 2.73
C LEU A 272 -7.99 -6.40 1.70
N ASP A 273 -8.03 -5.22 1.06
CA ASP A 273 -9.04 -4.90 0.03
C ASP A 273 -8.95 -5.86 -1.17
N VAL A 274 -7.75 -6.19 -1.61
CA VAL A 274 -7.52 -7.16 -2.69
C VAL A 274 -8.01 -8.56 -2.30
N ALA A 275 -7.68 -9.02 -1.09
CA ALA A 275 -8.14 -10.31 -0.58
C ALA A 275 -9.68 -10.35 -0.41
N LEU A 276 -10.28 -9.24 0.00
CA LEU A 276 -11.73 -9.10 0.10
C LEU A 276 -12.43 -9.28 -1.23
N PHE A 277 -12.07 -8.48 -2.24
CA PHE A 277 -12.84 -8.36 -3.47
C PHE A 277 -12.28 -9.13 -4.68
N GLN A 278 -11.00 -9.51 -4.71
CA GLN A 278 -10.44 -10.43 -5.72
C GLN A 278 -10.11 -11.81 -5.13
N GLY A 279 -9.77 -11.88 -3.85
CA GLY A 279 -9.37 -13.12 -3.17
C GLY A 279 -10.54 -13.99 -2.70
N GLY A 280 -11.79 -13.60 -2.95
CA GLY A 280 -12.96 -14.42 -2.65
C GLY A 280 -13.44 -14.36 -1.19
N LEU A 281 -12.89 -13.50 -0.34
CA LEU A 281 -13.27 -13.45 1.08
C LEU A 281 -14.67 -12.88 1.29
N VAL A 282 -15.11 -11.94 0.45
CA VAL A 282 -16.50 -11.42 0.52
C VAL A 282 -17.51 -12.50 0.17
N GLU A 283 -17.21 -13.38 -0.80
CA GLU A 283 -18.02 -14.54 -1.17
C GLU A 283 -18.17 -15.50 0.01
N LYS A 284 -17.06 -15.83 0.67
CA LYS A 284 -17.06 -16.68 1.87
C LYS A 284 -17.89 -16.04 3.00
N PHE A 285 -17.75 -14.73 3.21
CA PHE A 285 -18.56 -13.99 4.18
C PHE A 285 -20.05 -14.06 3.85
N LEU A 286 -20.44 -13.84 2.59
CA LEU A 286 -21.84 -13.89 2.15
C LEU A 286 -22.43 -15.31 2.24
N ALA A 287 -21.63 -16.35 1.96
CA ALA A 287 -22.04 -17.73 2.14
C ALA A 287 -22.33 -18.05 3.62
N ALA A 288 -21.42 -17.69 4.52
CA ALA A 288 -21.53 -17.99 5.94
C ALA A 288 -22.55 -17.10 6.67
N ARG A 289 -22.55 -15.79 6.40
CA ARG A 289 -23.27 -14.76 7.18
C ARG A 289 -24.28 -13.94 6.36
N GLY A 290 -24.36 -14.12 5.05
CA GLY A 290 -25.24 -13.31 4.19
C GLY A 290 -26.73 -13.45 4.48
N HIS A 291 -27.15 -14.52 5.16
CA HIS A 291 -28.52 -14.72 5.62
C HIS A 291 -28.85 -13.99 6.94
N TRP A 292 -27.84 -13.46 7.64
CA TRP A 292 -28.01 -12.63 8.83
C TRP A 292 -28.17 -11.15 8.52
N LEU A 293 -27.57 -10.73 7.41
CA LEU A 293 -27.62 -9.36 6.94
C LEU A 293 -29.05 -8.96 6.61
N ARG A 294 -29.36 -7.68 6.75
CA ARG A 294 -30.58 -7.13 6.17
C ARG A 294 -30.50 -7.20 4.64
N PRO A 295 -31.63 -7.35 3.92
CA PRO A 295 -31.61 -7.43 2.46
C PRO A 295 -30.83 -6.27 1.82
N GLU A 296 -31.05 -5.03 2.27
CA GLU A 296 -30.35 -3.87 1.70
C GLU A 296 -28.84 -3.80 2.06
N GLU A 297 -28.41 -4.45 3.14
CA GLU A 297 -26.98 -4.60 3.47
C GLU A 297 -26.31 -5.60 2.55
N ARG A 298 -27.00 -6.72 2.32
CA ARG A 298 -26.54 -7.75 1.42
C ARG A 298 -26.43 -7.21 0.00
N ASP A 299 -27.46 -6.51 -0.48
CA ASP A 299 -27.48 -5.90 -1.81
C ASP A 299 -26.32 -4.90 -1.98
N LEU A 300 -26.04 -4.08 -0.95
CA LEU A 300 -24.91 -3.14 -0.98
C LEU A 300 -23.56 -3.87 -1.10
N ILE A 301 -23.36 -4.96 -0.37
CA ILE A 301 -22.12 -5.75 -0.43
C ILE A 301 -22.00 -6.44 -1.81
N GLU A 302 -23.10 -6.95 -2.35
CA GLU A 302 -23.15 -7.53 -3.70
C GLU A 302 -22.82 -6.49 -4.79
N ASP A 303 -23.29 -5.25 -4.63
CA ASP A 303 -22.91 -4.14 -5.51
C ASP A 303 -21.43 -3.80 -5.38
N TRP A 304 -20.90 -3.76 -4.15
CA TRP A 304 -19.46 -3.53 -3.92
C TRP A 304 -18.56 -4.56 -4.60
N ARG A 305 -18.98 -5.84 -4.66
CA ARG A 305 -18.24 -6.89 -5.38
C ARG A 305 -18.05 -6.60 -6.86
N ARG A 306 -18.96 -5.81 -7.46
CA ARG A 306 -18.91 -5.46 -8.88
C ARG A 306 -18.08 -4.20 -9.14
N VAL A 307 -17.69 -3.47 -8.10
CA VAL A 307 -16.87 -2.27 -8.24
C VAL A 307 -15.44 -2.67 -8.65
N PRO A 308 -14.94 -2.19 -9.79
CA PRO A 308 -13.63 -2.58 -10.27
C PRO A 308 -12.52 -2.01 -9.40
N PHE A 309 -11.46 -2.79 -9.23
CA PHE A 309 -10.16 -2.25 -8.84
C PHE A 309 -9.59 -1.52 -10.06
N THR A 310 -9.36 -0.22 -9.96
CA THR A 310 -8.87 0.56 -11.10
C THR A 310 -7.91 1.66 -10.71
N LEU A 311 -7.26 2.25 -11.71
CA LEU A 311 -6.40 3.42 -11.58
C LEU A 311 -7.25 4.69 -11.61
N TYR A 312 -7.04 5.56 -10.64
CA TYR A 312 -7.66 6.89 -10.58
C TYR A 312 -6.59 7.96 -10.66
N GLU A 313 -6.93 9.05 -11.33
CA GLU A 313 -6.18 10.30 -11.30
C GLU A 313 -6.94 11.35 -10.49
N THR A 314 -6.21 12.09 -9.67
CA THR A 314 -6.73 13.27 -8.97
C THR A 314 -6.71 14.48 -9.90
N VAL A 315 -7.89 14.95 -10.27
CA VAL A 315 -8.13 16.06 -11.19
C VAL A 315 -7.99 17.41 -10.48
N ASP A 316 -8.67 17.54 -9.35
CA ASP A 316 -8.79 18.77 -8.56
C ASP A 316 -8.86 18.43 -7.07
N VAL A 317 -8.36 19.31 -6.22
CA VAL A 317 -8.28 19.10 -4.76
C VAL A 317 -8.76 20.35 -4.04
N LYS A 318 -9.89 20.24 -3.35
CA LYS A 318 -10.38 21.27 -2.42
C LYS A 318 -10.04 20.85 -0.99
N ARG A 319 -8.90 21.34 -0.48
CA ARG A 319 -8.38 20.97 0.85
C ARG A 319 -9.46 21.11 1.93
N GLY A 320 -9.62 20.09 2.76
CA GLY A 320 -10.59 20.03 3.86
C GLY A 320 -12.04 19.79 3.42
N HIS A 321 -12.32 19.66 2.12
CA HIS A 321 -13.67 19.49 1.57
C HIS A 321 -13.79 18.18 0.79
N GLY A 322 -12.97 18.00 -0.25
CA GLY A 322 -13.07 16.83 -1.13
C GLY A 322 -12.12 16.92 -2.33
N VAL A 323 -12.23 15.93 -3.19
CA VAL A 323 -11.40 15.80 -4.41
C VAL A 323 -12.27 15.46 -5.61
N THR A 324 -11.84 15.87 -6.79
CA THR A 324 -12.39 15.38 -8.05
C THR A 324 -11.44 14.35 -8.62
N LEU A 325 -11.95 13.16 -8.91
CA LEU A 325 -11.22 12.02 -9.44
C LEU A 325 -11.64 11.74 -10.87
N ARG A 326 -10.80 11.02 -11.59
CA ARG A 326 -11.10 10.47 -12.91
C ARG A 326 -10.57 9.05 -12.98
N ALA A 327 -11.42 8.07 -13.32
CA ALA A 327 -10.94 6.73 -13.61
C ALA A 327 -10.10 6.77 -14.91
N HIS A 328 -8.91 6.20 -14.87
CA HIS A 328 -8.02 6.17 -16.02
C HIS A 328 -8.44 5.06 -17.01
N PRO A 329 -8.30 5.24 -18.34
CA PRO A 329 -7.75 6.42 -19.03
C PRO A 329 -8.74 7.57 -19.26
N ASN A 330 -10.03 7.29 -19.41
CA ASN A 330 -11.01 8.23 -19.99
C ASN A 330 -12.35 8.25 -19.24
N GLY A 331 -12.34 7.94 -17.94
CA GLY A 331 -13.53 7.98 -17.12
C GLY A 331 -14.10 9.38 -16.92
N GLU A 332 -15.39 9.45 -16.62
CA GLU A 332 -16.05 10.69 -16.24
C GLU A 332 -15.51 11.22 -14.89
N PRO A 333 -15.54 12.54 -14.66
CA PRO A 333 -15.18 13.13 -13.37
C PRO A 333 -16.08 12.63 -12.24
N ILE A 334 -15.48 12.22 -11.12
CA ILE A 334 -16.16 11.74 -9.92
C ILE A 334 -15.85 12.69 -8.76
N HIS A 335 -16.89 13.28 -8.16
CA HIS A 335 -16.72 14.11 -6.97
C HIS A 335 -16.76 13.27 -5.70
N LEU A 336 -15.64 13.21 -4.99
CA LEU A 336 -15.48 12.50 -3.73
C LEU A 336 -15.44 13.49 -2.56
N SER A 337 -16.47 13.47 -1.72
CA SER A 337 -16.54 14.28 -0.50
C SER A 337 -15.77 13.63 0.64
N ASP A 338 -14.43 13.65 0.54
CA ASP A 338 -13.54 13.10 1.57
C ASP A 338 -12.55 14.16 2.07
N LYS A 339 -12.80 14.64 3.29
CA LYS A 339 -11.98 15.67 3.92
C LYS A 339 -10.56 15.18 4.20
N LEU A 340 -10.40 13.93 4.64
CA LEU A 340 -9.09 13.40 5.03
C LEU A 340 -8.23 13.14 3.80
N PHE A 341 -8.79 12.47 2.79
CA PHE A 341 -8.09 12.22 1.54
C PHE A 341 -7.72 13.52 0.82
N SER A 342 -8.58 14.55 0.91
CA SER A 342 -8.25 15.87 0.38
C SER A 342 -7.01 16.51 1.01
N THR A 343 -6.52 16.06 2.18
CA THR A 343 -5.30 16.59 2.80
C THR A 343 -4.00 15.98 2.27
N SER A 344 -4.06 14.77 1.72
CA SER A 344 -2.91 14.04 1.18
C SER A 344 -2.91 13.95 -0.35
N ALA A 345 -4.08 14.01 -0.98
CA ALA A 345 -4.22 14.00 -2.44
C ALA A 345 -3.46 15.17 -3.08
N ARG A 346 -2.95 14.94 -4.30
CA ARG A 346 -2.23 15.92 -5.09
C ARG A 346 -2.87 15.97 -6.47
N ARG A 347 -3.06 17.17 -7.03
CA ARG A 347 -3.42 17.32 -8.45
C ARG A 347 -2.41 16.55 -9.30
N LEU A 348 -2.92 15.77 -10.25
CA LEU A 348 -2.20 14.81 -11.09
C LEU A 348 -1.59 13.61 -10.32
N GLY A 349 -1.97 13.38 -9.06
CA GLY A 349 -1.62 12.17 -8.34
C GLY A 349 -2.40 10.96 -8.86
N LEU A 350 -1.69 9.85 -9.11
CA LEU A 350 -2.28 8.57 -9.49
C LEU A 350 -2.37 7.64 -8.28
N PHE A 351 -3.45 6.89 -8.19
CA PHE A 351 -3.58 5.82 -7.19
C PHE A 351 -4.47 4.70 -7.70
N CYS A 352 -4.23 3.48 -7.24
CA CYS A 352 -5.14 2.37 -7.42
C CYS A 352 -6.01 2.17 -6.19
N GLY A 353 -7.24 1.72 -6.42
CA GLY A 353 -8.17 1.42 -5.35
C GLY A 353 -9.56 1.06 -5.87
N ARG A 354 -10.48 0.88 -4.93
CA ARG A 354 -11.91 0.73 -5.16
C ARG A 354 -12.65 1.95 -4.63
N LEU A 355 -13.45 2.57 -5.50
CA LEU A 355 -14.35 3.63 -5.10
C LEU A 355 -15.75 3.02 -4.90
N LEU A 356 -16.01 2.59 -3.67
CA LEU A 356 -17.29 2.01 -3.27
C LEU A 356 -18.36 3.11 -3.19
N HIS A 357 -19.55 2.79 -2.67
CA HIS A 357 -20.61 3.76 -2.42
C HIS A 357 -21.39 3.43 -1.16
N ASP A 358 -22.10 4.41 -0.61
CA ASP A 358 -22.97 4.23 0.56
C ASP A 358 -24.45 4.46 0.24
N THR A 359 -24.80 4.38 -1.05
CA THR A 359 -26.09 4.75 -1.68
C THR A 359 -26.35 6.25 -1.84
N THR A 360 -25.65 7.13 -1.13
CA THR A 360 -25.76 8.59 -1.30
C THR A 360 -24.70 9.13 -2.26
N GLY A 361 -23.58 8.44 -2.38
CA GLY A 361 -22.52 8.79 -3.31
C GLY A 361 -21.30 7.89 -3.20
N PRO A 362 -20.24 8.20 -3.97
CA PRO A 362 -18.97 7.48 -3.93
C PRO A 362 -18.27 7.65 -2.58
N ARG A 363 -17.64 6.58 -2.10
CA ARG A 363 -16.92 6.52 -0.82
C ARG A 363 -15.62 5.74 -0.96
N LEU A 364 -14.58 6.29 -0.36
CA LEU A 364 -13.29 5.65 -0.22
C LEU A 364 -13.24 4.99 1.16
N LEU A 365 -13.62 3.71 1.24
CA LEU A 365 -13.63 2.95 2.50
C LEU A 365 -12.33 2.17 2.74
N ALA A 366 -11.61 1.85 1.66
CA ALA A 366 -10.27 1.28 1.67
C ALA A 366 -9.20 2.37 1.50
N ILE A 367 -7.97 2.11 1.94
CA ILE A 367 -6.85 3.03 1.73
C ILE A 367 -6.37 2.89 0.27
N PRO A 368 -6.40 3.96 -0.54
CA PRO A 368 -5.88 3.92 -1.89
C PRO A 368 -4.36 3.84 -1.87
N VAL A 369 -3.79 3.19 -2.90
CA VAL A 369 -2.35 3.02 -3.04
C VAL A 369 -1.82 3.94 -4.12
N PRO A 370 -0.87 4.84 -3.82
CA PRO A 370 -0.29 5.71 -4.83
C PRO A 370 0.47 4.90 -5.89
N VAL A 371 0.34 5.31 -7.15
CA VAL A 371 1.07 4.72 -8.27
C VAL A 371 2.01 5.76 -8.86
N PRO A 372 3.31 5.48 -8.99
CA PRO A 372 4.22 6.35 -9.71
C PRO A 372 3.81 6.52 -11.18
N ARG A 373 3.87 7.76 -11.68
CA ARG A 373 3.47 8.10 -13.06
C ARG A 373 4.21 7.29 -14.12
N HIS A 374 5.50 7.01 -13.93
CA HIS A 374 6.29 6.17 -14.87
C HIS A 374 5.78 4.73 -14.98
N ARG A 375 4.93 4.28 -14.06
CA ARG A 375 4.34 2.93 -14.07
C ARG A 375 2.87 2.91 -14.50
N ARG A 376 2.32 4.06 -14.91
CA ARG A 376 0.93 4.22 -15.36
C ARG A 376 0.55 3.20 -16.43
N HIS A 377 1.33 3.08 -17.51
CA HIS A 377 1.05 2.11 -18.57
C HIS A 377 1.11 0.66 -18.09
N ALA A 378 2.11 0.34 -17.26
CA ALA A 378 2.30 -1.00 -16.74
C ALA A 378 1.10 -1.44 -15.87
N ILE A 379 0.62 -0.57 -14.97
CA ILE A 379 -0.56 -0.90 -14.16
C ILE A 379 -1.84 -0.95 -15.00
N GLN A 380 -2.01 -0.03 -15.96
CA GLN A 380 -3.20 -0.04 -16.83
C GLN A 380 -3.28 -1.33 -17.65
N LYS A 381 -2.15 -1.76 -18.22
CA LYS A 381 -2.05 -3.03 -18.96
C LYS A 381 -2.34 -4.22 -18.06
N LEU A 382 -1.81 -4.22 -16.83
CA LEU A 382 -2.05 -5.29 -15.86
C LEU A 382 -3.53 -5.36 -15.48
N LEU A 383 -4.17 -4.23 -15.19
CA LEU A 383 -5.59 -4.19 -14.82
C LEU A 383 -6.50 -4.64 -15.97
N ALA A 384 -6.16 -4.28 -17.21
CA ALA A 384 -6.90 -4.69 -18.40
C ALA A 384 -6.85 -6.20 -18.66
N SER A 385 -5.85 -6.93 -18.13
CA SER A 385 -5.74 -8.38 -18.31
C SER A 385 -6.57 -9.21 -17.33
N GLY A 386 -7.29 -8.59 -16.39
CA GLY A 386 -8.00 -9.30 -15.31
C GLY A 386 -7.03 -10.02 -14.37
N PRO A 387 -6.17 -9.28 -13.65
CA PRO A 387 -5.04 -9.86 -12.92
C PRO A 387 -5.49 -10.61 -11.66
N SER A 388 -4.72 -11.63 -11.27
CA SER A 388 -4.90 -12.31 -9.99
C SER A 388 -4.50 -11.40 -8.80
N PRO A 389 -4.96 -11.70 -7.58
CA PRO A 389 -4.51 -11.02 -6.36
C PRO A 389 -2.99 -10.92 -6.24
N GLU A 390 -2.27 -12.01 -6.56
CA GLU A 390 -0.82 -12.10 -6.48
C GLU A 390 -0.15 -11.18 -7.50
N GLN A 391 -0.67 -11.14 -8.73
CA GLN A 391 -0.15 -10.25 -9.78
C GLN A 391 -0.34 -8.77 -9.43
N ILE A 392 -1.48 -8.43 -8.79
CA ILE A 392 -1.73 -7.09 -8.27
C ILE A 392 -0.70 -6.76 -7.17
N ALA A 393 -0.44 -7.68 -6.24
CA ALA A 393 0.53 -7.48 -5.17
C ALA A 393 1.97 -7.36 -5.70
N ASP A 394 2.36 -8.20 -6.68
CA ASP A 394 3.67 -8.17 -7.34
C ASP A 394 3.98 -6.84 -8.03
N PHE A 395 2.95 -6.16 -8.53
CA PHE A 395 3.14 -4.83 -9.08
C PHE A 395 3.69 -3.87 -8.00
N PHE A 396 3.29 -4.02 -6.74
CA PHE A 396 3.78 -3.18 -5.64
C PHE A 396 5.00 -3.77 -4.92
N ALA A 397 5.65 -4.78 -5.50
CA ALA A 397 6.96 -5.28 -5.05
C ALA A 397 8.05 -4.18 -5.14
N PRO A 398 9.19 -4.34 -4.43
CA PRO A 398 10.33 -3.42 -4.58
C PRO A 398 10.69 -3.24 -6.05
N GLU A 399 10.82 -1.98 -6.47
CA GLU A 399 11.35 -1.72 -7.81
C GLU A 399 12.84 -2.06 -7.82
N PRO A 400 13.31 -2.84 -8.82
CA PRO A 400 14.74 -2.97 -9.02
C PRO A 400 15.34 -1.57 -9.22
N PRO A 401 16.52 -1.32 -8.65
CA PRO A 401 17.10 0.00 -8.70
C PRO A 401 17.34 0.44 -10.15
N ALA A 402 17.17 1.74 -10.39
CA ALA A 402 17.40 2.31 -11.71
C ALA A 402 18.86 2.10 -12.14
N GLN A 403 19.07 1.60 -13.36
CA GLN A 403 20.39 1.47 -13.94
C GLN A 403 20.79 2.81 -14.55
N VAL A 404 21.84 3.43 -14.03
CA VAL A 404 22.39 4.66 -14.60
C VAL A 404 23.38 4.30 -15.70
N ARG A 405 23.11 4.76 -16.93
CA ARG A 405 23.96 4.55 -18.11
C ARG A 405 24.28 5.88 -18.78
N ASN A 406 25.37 5.95 -19.52
CA ASN A 406 25.60 7.05 -20.45
C ASN A 406 24.90 6.74 -21.80
N SER A 407 24.96 7.68 -22.75
CA SER A 407 24.36 7.54 -24.09
C SER A 407 25.08 6.54 -24.99
N ASP A 408 26.28 6.08 -24.62
CA ASP A 408 26.97 4.96 -25.28
C ASP A 408 26.45 3.59 -24.77
N GLY A 409 25.59 3.59 -23.76
CA GLY A 409 25.06 2.38 -23.13
C GLY A 409 25.94 1.84 -21.99
N ASP A 410 27.06 2.49 -21.69
CA ASP A 410 27.97 2.08 -20.62
C ASP A 410 27.42 2.46 -19.25
N ALA A 411 27.77 1.65 -18.23
CA ALA A 411 27.49 2.02 -16.84
C ALA A 411 28.31 3.26 -16.46
N VAL A 412 27.67 4.20 -15.77
CA VAL A 412 28.34 5.45 -15.39
C VAL A 412 29.34 5.20 -14.27
N HIS A 413 30.55 5.73 -14.43
CA HIS A 413 31.61 5.73 -13.43
C HIS A 413 32.15 7.15 -13.25
N ASP A 414 32.54 7.52 -12.03
CA ASP A 414 33.48 8.61 -11.80
C ASP A 414 34.88 8.08 -12.11
N CYS A 415 35.36 8.37 -13.32
CA CYS A 415 36.68 7.98 -13.78
C CYS A 415 37.59 9.19 -13.77
N ARG A 416 38.72 9.08 -13.05
CA ARG A 416 39.79 10.07 -13.03
C ARG A 416 41.14 9.39 -13.09
N VAL A 417 42.03 9.87 -13.95
CA VAL A 417 43.44 9.44 -13.98
C VAL A 417 44.34 10.66 -14.09
N THR A 418 45.45 10.64 -13.37
CA THR A 418 46.47 11.70 -13.40
C THR A 418 47.76 11.17 -13.98
N TYR A 419 48.29 11.89 -14.96
CA TYR A 419 49.56 11.63 -15.63
C TYR A 419 50.55 12.76 -15.40
N THR A 420 51.85 12.45 -15.36
CA THR A 420 52.93 13.44 -15.43
C THR A 420 53.64 13.34 -16.77
N ALA A 421 53.91 14.48 -17.42
CA ALA A 421 54.63 14.53 -18.70
C ALA A 421 55.78 15.53 -18.65
N ASN A 422 56.95 15.16 -19.20
CA ASN A 422 58.18 15.97 -19.11
C ASN A 422 58.12 17.28 -19.92
N GLN A 423 57.23 17.37 -20.91
CA GLN A 423 57.06 18.52 -21.81
C GLN A 423 55.61 19.03 -21.78
N ALA A 424 55.06 19.25 -20.59
CA ALA A 424 53.64 19.53 -20.39
C ALA A 424 53.08 20.73 -21.22
N GLU A 425 53.87 21.77 -21.45
CA GLU A 425 53.43 22.89 -22.30
C GLU A 425 53.22 22.46 -23.76
N GLN A 426 54.21 21.75 -24.34
CA GLN A 426 54.13 21.23 -25.71
C GLN A 426 53.05 20.14 -25.85
N THR A 427 52.89 19.29 -24.83
CA THR A 427 51.84 18.27 -24.78
C THR A 427 50.46 18.90 -24.82
N PHE A 428 50.23 19.94 -24.01
CA PHE A 428 48.96 20.66 -23.96
C PHE A 428 48.64 21.35 -25.29
N ASP A 429 49.64 21.99 -25.92
CA ASP A 429 49.48 22.61 -27.23
C ASP A 429 49.07 21.60 -28.31
N ARG A 430 49.66 20.40 -28.31
CA ARG A 430 49.29 19.33 -29.25
C ARG A 430 47.90 18.74 -28.98
N LEU A 431 47.51 18.59 -27.71
CA LEU A 431 46.15 18.15 -27.36
C LEU A 431 45.10 19.16 -27.82
N ARG A 432 45.40 20.46 -27.74
CA ARG A 432 44.52 21.54 -28.21
C ARG A 432 44.26 21.49 -29.72
N GLU A 433 45.12 20.86 -30.51
CA GLU A 433 44.84 20.63 -31.94
C GLU A 433 43.71 19.62 -32.17
N GLN A 434 43.42 18.77 -31.18
CA GLN A 434 42.45 17.66 -31.28
C GLN A 434 41.23 17.84 -30.35
N LEU A 435 41.34 18.70 -29.34
CA LEU A 435 40.33 18.94 -28.32
C LEU A 435 39.89 20.42 -28.30
N VAL A 436 38.70 20.68 -27.76
CA VAL A 436 38.19 22.04 -27.62
C VAL A 436 38.69 22.65 -26.31
N GLN A 437 39.34 23.82 -26.38
CA GLN A 437 39.75 24.54 -25.18
C GLN A 437 38.55 25.26 -24.54
N THR A 438 38.24 24.91 -23.30
CA THR A 438 37.08 25.41 -22.54
C THR A 438 37.48 26.28 -21.34
N GLY A 439 38.77 26.31 -21.00
CA GLY A 439 39.38 27.21 -20.02
C GLY A 439 40.88 27.35 -20.25
N ASP A 440 41.56 28.15 -19.43
CA ASP A 440 42.99 28.44 -19.60
C ASP A 440 43.86 27.17 -19.63
N ASP A 441 43.55 26.20 -18.77
CA ASP A 441 44.25 24.91 -18.65
C ASP A 441 43.33 23.70 -18.87
N LEU A 442 42.14 23.90 -19.45
CA LEU A 442 41.12 22.84 -19.61
C LEU A 442 40.80 22.58 -21.08
N LEU A 443 40.94 21.32 -21.48
CA LEU A 443 40.56 20.81 -22.80
C LEU A 443 39.42 19.79 -22.65
N ALA A 444 38.46 19.82 -23.56
CA ALA A 444 37.31 18.94 -23.51
C ALA A 444 37.09 18.22 -24.85
N SER A 445 36.69 16.95 -24.77
CA SER A 445 36.32 16.11 -25.92
C SER A 445 34.81 16.09 -26.06
N HIS A 446 34.32 16.45 -27.25
CA HIS A 446 32.89 16.55 -27.50
C HIS A 446 32.46 15.71 -28.71
N ARG A 447 31.20 15.29 -28.69
CA ARG A 447 30.54 14.65 -29.83
C ARG A 447 29.33 15.45 -30.25
N GLN A 448 29.28 15.81 -31.54
CA GLN A 448 28.07 16.40 -32.14
C GLN A 448 27.03 15.30 -32.37
N LEU A 449 25.83 15.50 -31.85
CA LEU A 449 24.70 14.59 -32.03
C LEU A 449 23.87 14.99 -33.27
N PRO A 450 23.15 14.04 -33.91
CA PRO A 450 22.33 14.32 -35.09
C PRO A 450 21.22 15.37 -34.87
N ASP A 451 20.85 15.62 -33.61
CA ASP A 451 19.86 16.61 -33.20
C ASP A 451 20.47 18.01 -32.94
N GLY A 452 21.76 18.19 -33.21
CA GLY A 452 22.49 19.45 -33.06
C GLY A 452 23.05 19.72 -31.66
N ARG A 453 22.87 18.80 -30.69
CA ARG A 453 23.46 18.95 -29.35
C ARG A 453 24.94 18.54 -29.33
N THR A 454 25.72 19.19 -28.47
CA THR A 454 27.14 18.87 -28.23
C THR A 454 27.28 18.13 -26.89
N LEU A 455 27.57 16.82 -26.97
CA LEU A 455 27.76 15.95 -25.82
C LEU A 455 29.19 16.04 -25.29
N SER A 456 29.38 16.20 -23.98
CA SER A 456 30.68 16.08 -23.32
C SER A 456 31.05 14.62 -23.11
N ILE A 457 32.18 14.18 -23.69
CA ILE A 457 32.71 12.83 -23.55
C ILE A 457 33.63 12.75 -22.33
N GLY A 458 34.42 13.80 -22.09
CA GLY A 458 35.29 13.95 -20.92
C GLY A 458 36.28 15.10 -21.11
N GLU A 459 37.09 15.34 -20.09
CA GLU A 459 37.92 16.54 -19.97
C GLU A 459 39.36 16.19 -19.56
N ILE A 460 40.31 16.99 -20.03
CA ILE A 460 41.72 16.95 -19.66
C ILE A 460 42.10 18.31 -19.07
N HIS A 461 42.41 18.32 -17.78
CA HIS A 461 42.87 19.50 -17.05
C HIS A 461 44.38 19.41 -16.84
N ARG A 462 45.10 20.47 -17.20
CA ARG A 462 46.54 20.62 -16.92
C ARG A 462 46.75 21.36 -15.60
N ASN A 463 47.62 20.82 -14.75
CA ASN A 463 48.14 21.54 -13.60
C ASN A 463 49.66 21.42 -13.58
N ARG A 464 50.36 22.47 -14.05
CA ARG A 464 51.83 22.48 -14.23
C ARG A 464 52.28 21.33 -15.15
N ASP A 465 52.91 20.30 -14.58
CA ASP A 465 53.44 19.11 -15.24
C ASP A 465 52.50 17.89 -15.17
N GLU A 466 51.34 18.04 -14.53
CA GLU A 466 50.31 17.02 -14.39
C GLU A 466 49.13 17.23 -15.34
N PHE A 467 48.58 16.14 -15.86
CA PHE A 467 47.37 16.09 -16.65
C PHE A 467 46.35 15.19 -15.95
N THR A 468 45.23 15.75 -15.52
CA THR A 468 44.11 14.99 -14.97
C THR A 468 43.05 14.81 -16.04
N ILE A 469 42.81 13.56 -16.42
CA ILE A 469 41.74 13.16 -17.34
C ILE A 469 40.54 12.71 -16.53
N THR A 470 39.35 13.19 -16.89
CA THR A 470 38.08 12.76 -16.29
C THR A 470 37.08 12.35 -17.36
N ALA A 471 36.33 11.29 -17.10
CA ALA A 471 35.27 10.81 -17.96
C ALA A 471 34.18 10.11 -17.14
N ASN A 472 32.99 9.93 -17.73
CA ASN A 472 31.86 9.26 -17.05
C ASN A 472 31.78 7.74 -17.32
N SER A 473 32.80 7.16 -17.96
CA SER A 473 32.94 5.70 -18.17
C SER A 473 34.41 5.32 -18.42
N PRO A 474 34.81 4.07 -18.11
CA PRO A 474 36.16 3.58 -18.40
C PRO A 474 36.48 3.59 -19.90
N THR A 475 35.51 3.30 -20.75
CA THR A 475 35.65 3.32 -22.21
C THR A 475 36.04 4.72 -22.70
N ARG A 476 35.27 5.74 -22.31
CA ARG A 476 35.57 7.14 -22.66
C ARG A 476 36.87 7.64 -22.04
N LEU A 477 37.23 7.17 -20.84
CA LEU A 477 38.50 7.49 -20.21
C LEU A 477 39.66 6.97 -21.06
N ALA A 478 39.62 5.70 -21.47
CA ALA A 478 40.64 5.08 -22.29
C ALA A 478 40.81 5.79 -23.65
N GLU A 479 39.71 6.21 -24.28
CA GLU A 479 39.76 7.00 -25.51
C GLU A 479 40.52 8.33 -25.32
N LEU A 480 40.35 9.02 -24.18
CA LEU A 480 41.08 10.24 -23.86
C LEU A 480 42.54 9.99 -23.47
N GLU A 481 42.81 8.88 -22.79
CA GLU A 481 44.17 8.42 -22.46
C GLU A 481 44.97 8.15 -23.74
N ASP A 482 44.35 7.51 -24.74
CA ASP A 482 44.98 7.28 -26.05
C ASP A 482 45.36 8.60 -26.73
N LEU A 483 44.52 9.65 -26.64
CA LEU A 483 44.85 10.97 -27.15
C LEU A 483 46.07 11.58 -26.45
N LEU A 484 46.17 11.44 -25.12
CA LEU A 484 47.33 11.88 -24.35
C LEU A 484 48.60 11.11 -24.75
N TYR A 485 48.53 9.79 -24.82
CA TYR A 485 49.68 8.94 -25.15
C TYR A 485 50.18 9.15 -26.58
N ASN A 486 49.28 9.46 -27.52
CA ASN A 486 49.66 9.78 -28.89
C ASN A 486 50.55 11.04 -28.99
N VAL A 487 50.36 12.01 -28.11
CA VAL A 487 51.15 13.26 -28.12
C VAL A 487 52.32 13.27 -27.13
N ALA A 488 52.22 12.49 -26.05
CA ALA A 488 53.21 12.34 -24.99
C ALA A 488 53.39 10.85 -24.61
N PRO A 489 54.13 10.07 -25.42
CA PRO A 489 54.36 8.65 -25.14
C PRO A 489 55.16 8.38 -23.86
N ASP A 490 55.84 9.40 -23.31
CA ASP A 490 56.61 9.35 -22.07
C ASP A 490 55.78 9.71 -20.82
N ALA A 491 54.48 9.95 -20.97
CA ALA A 491 53.59 10.23 -19.85
C ALA A 491 53.52 9.04 -18.88
N THR A 492 53.69 9.32 -17.59
CA THR A 492 53.68 8.31 -16.52
C THR A 492 52.43 8.46 -15.66
N GLU A 493 51.67 7.37 -15.48
CA GLU A 493 50.49 7.34 -14.62
C GLU A 493 50.90 7.49 -13.15
N GLN A 494 50.26 8.42 -12.44
CA GLN A 494 50.48 8.66 -11.03
C GLN A 494 49.37 8.06 -10.17
N ASN A 495 48.12 8.31 -10.55
CA ASN A 495 46.97 7.89 -9.78
C ASN A 495 45.77 7.63 -10.68
N ARG A 496 44.97 6.62 -10.33
CA ARG A 496 43.72 6.27 -11.00
C ARG A 496 42.62 6.02 -9.99
N HIS A 497 41.47 6.63 -10.26
CA HIS A 497 40.24 6.44 -9.53
C HIS A 497 39.15 6.04 -10.51
N THR A 498 38.45 4.97 -10.19
CA THR A 498 37.27 4.51 -10.92
C THR A 498 36.25 4.03 -9.90
N GLU A 499 35.17 4.78 -9.74
CA GLU A 499 34.05 4.40 -8.89
C GLU A 499 32.77 4.36 -9.69
N ARG A 500 32.01 3.25 -9.60
CA ARG A 500 30.73 3.15 -10.29
C ARG A 500 29.69 4.05 -9.61
N LEU A 501 29.03 4.88 -10.40
CA LEU A 501 27.93 5.71 -9.94
C LEU A 501 26.60 4.96 -10.11
N GLY A 502 25.95 4.68 -8.99
CA GLY A 502 24.69 3.96 -8.93
C GLY A 502 24.83 2.50 -8.50
N PRO A 503 23.70 1.85 -8.20
CA PRO A 503 23.69 0.52 -7.60
C PRO A 503 24.24 -0.56 -8.55
N ASN A 504 24.82 -1.60 -7.96
CA ASN A 504 25.23 -2.80 -8.68
C ASN A 504 24.01 -3.50 -9.28
N PRO A 505 24.16 -4.22 -10.40
CA PRO A 505 23.08 -5.02 -10.96
C PRO A 505 22.68 -6.07 -9.90
N GLU A 506 21.39 -6.10 -9.56
CA GLU A 506 20.84 -7.14 -8.68
C GLU A 506 21.01 -8.52 -9.34
N PRO A 507 21.34 -9.57 -8.55
CA PRO A 507 21.52 -10.92 -9.08
C PRO A 507 20.20 -11.61 -9.48
N ASP A 508 19.04 -11.02 -9.18
CA ASP A 508 17.71 -11.61 -9.41
C ASP A 508 17.25 -11.58 -10.88
N GLY A 509 18.02 -10.93 -11.77
CA GLY A 509 17.73 -10.84 -13.21
C GLY A 509 16.62 -9.86 -13.58
N ARG A 510 16.06 -9.09 -12.64
CA ARG A 510 15.08 -8.04 -12.93
C ARG A 510 15.79 -6.77 -13.38
N GLU A 511 15.63 -6.40 -14.65
CA GLU A 511 16.18 -5.14 -15.14
C GLU A 511 15.37 -3.94 -14.60
N GLY A 512 16.05 -3.09 -13.85
CA GLY A 512 15.54 -1.78 -13.46
C GLY A 512 15.50 -0.81 -14.62
N ARG A 513 14.67 0.24 -14.47
CA ARG A 513 14.57 1.30 -15.47
C ARG A 513 15.95 1.89 -15.78
N THR A 514 16.23 2.15 -17.04
CA THR A 514 17.47 2.83 -17.45
C THR A 514 17.29 4.34 -17.33
N VAL A 515 18.23 4.99 -16.66
CA VAL A 515 18.35 6.45 -16.60
C VAL A 515 19.62 6.83 -17.33
N ILE A 516 19.49 7.63 -18.39
CA ILE A 516 20.64 8.15 -19.11
C ILE A 516 21.16 9.40 -18.39
N LEU A 517 22.42 9.38 -17.96
CA LEU A 517 23.10 10.54 -17.36
C LEU A 517 24.16 11.04 -18.33
N GLU A 518 24.02 12.29 -18.77
CA GLU A 518 24.96 12.96 -19.67
C GLU A 518 25.14 14.42 -19.32
N THR A 519 26.32 14.93 -19.66
CA THR A 519 26.66 16.36 -19.55
C THR A 519 26.72 16.94 -20.96
N TYR A 520 25.99 18.02 -21.21
CA TYR A 520 25.99 18.72 -22.49
C TYR A 520 26.69 20.07 -22.32
N PHE A 521 27.47 20.48 -23.33
CA PHE A 521 28.04 21.83 -23.37
C PHE A 521 26.95 22.84 -23.72
N LEU A 522 26.90 23.91 -22.94
CA LEU A 522 26.05 25.08 -23.17
C LEU A 522 26.98 26.28 -23.31
N ASP A 523 26.92 27.00 -24.43
CA ASP A 523 27.65 28.27 -24.58
C ASP A 523 27.18 29.24 -23.48
N CYS A 524 28.10 29.63 -22.61
CA CYS A 524 27.79 30.40 -21.41
C CYS A 524 27.73 31.90 -21.68
N HIS A 525 26.57 32.39 -22.11
CA HIS A 525 26.08 33.70 -21.70
C HIS A 525 24.58 33.63 -21.36
N GLU A 526 24.28 33.88 -20.09
CA GLU A 526 22.96 33.88 -19.45
C GLU A 526 22.30 32.49 -19.25
N GLU A 527 22.57 31.86 -18.11
CA GLU A 527 22.02 30.56 -17.68
C GLU A 527 20.48 30.44 -17.81
N ALA A 528 19.75 31.56 -17.67
CA ALA A 528 18.28 31.57 -17.86
C ALA A 528 17.88 31.35 -19.33
N GLN A 529 18.62 31.95 -20.27
CA GLN A 529 18.37 31.77 -21.71
C GLN A 529 18.78 30.36 -22.17
N ALA A 530 19.90 29.84 -21.65
CA ALA A 530 20.34 28.48 -21.92
C ALA A 530 19.32 27.42 -21.43
N ASN A 531 18.77 27.58 -20.22
CA ASN A 531 17.76 26.68 -19.69
C ASN A 531 16.43 26.71 -20.47
N GLU A 532 16.00 27.89 -20.92
CA GLU A 532 14.83 28.02 -21.79
C GLU A 532 15.09 27.34 -23.14
N ARG A 533 16.31 27.46 -23.69
CA ARG A 533 16.69 26.78 -24.93
C ARG A 533 16.64 25.25 -24.81
N ILE A 534 17.19 24.70 -23.73
CA ILE A 534 17.14 23.25 -23.43
C ILE A 534 15.69 22.76 -23.37
N SER A 535 14.83 23.52 -22.69
CA SER A 535 13.41 23.18 -22.59
C SER A 535 12.73 23.16 -23.96
N LEU A 536 12.98 24.17 -24.81
CA LEU A 536 12.43 24.23 -26.17
C LEU A 536 12.94 23.10 -27.08
N ASP A 537 14.23 22.78 -27.02
CA ASP A 537 14.81 21.70 -27.81
C ASP A 537 14.27 20.33 -27.36
N ALA A 538 14.10 20.12 -26.04
CA ALA A 538 13.47 18.93 -25.49
C ALA A 538 11.99 18.80 -25.92
N GLU A 539 11.24 19.90 -25.94
CA GLU A 539 9.86 19.94 -26.44
C GLU A 539 9.78 19.60 -27.92
N ALA A 540 10.66 20.19 -28.75
CA ALA A 540 10.71 19.91 -30.18
C ALA A 540 11.02 18.43 -30.44
N ALA A 541 12.04 17.88 -29.77
CA ALA A 541 12.38 16.47 -29.87
C ALA A 541 11.21 15.57 -29.43
N TRP A 542 10.55 15.90 -28.31
CA TRP A 542 9.42 15.13 -27.81
C TRP A 542 8.23 15.10 -28.79
N LEU A 543 7.89 16.23 -29.41
CA LEU A 543 6.77 16.35 -30.35
C LEU A 543 6.90 15.45 -31.59
N ASP A 544 8.13 15.18 -32.00
CA ASP A 544 8.45 14.42 -33.21
C ASP A 544 9.04 13.02 -32.90
N ASN A 545 9.17 12.66 -31.62
CA ASN A 545 9.68 11.35 -31.21
C ASN A 545 8.63 10.25 -31.44
N PRO A 546 8.89 9.24 -32.31
CA PRO A 546 7.99 8.12 -32.47
C PRO A 546 7.97 7.24 -31.22
N GLY A 547 6.83 6.62 -30.93
CA GLY A 547 6.71 5.70 -29.79
C GLY A 547 6.23 6.35 -28.50
N VAL A 548 6.04 7.67 -28.47
CA VAL A 548 5.50 8.38 -27.30
C VAL A 548 4.05 8.00 -27.04
N ILE A 549 3.26 7.82 -28.11
CA ILE A 549 1.85 7.37 -28.05
C ILE A 549 1.69 6.10 -28.88
N GLY A 550 1.94 4.94 -28.28
CA GLY A 550 1.95 3.66 -29.00
C GLY A 550 3.06 3.65 -30.05
N ASN A 551 2.70 3.66 -31.34
CA ASN A 551 3.66 3.77 -32.46
C ASN A 551 3.71 5.18 -33.09
N LEU A 552 2.96 6.14 -32.56
CA LEU A 552 2.80 7.48 -33.12
C LEU A 552 3.69 8.51 -32.39
N THR A 553 4.04 9.58 -33.12
CA THR A 553 4.55 10.81 -32.51
C THR A 553 3.40 11.61 -31.87
N PRO A 554 3.67 12.51 -30.91
CA PRO A 554 2.63 13.39 -30.36
C PRO A 554 1.88 14.22 -31.40
N ARG A 555 2.55 14.69 -32.47
CA ARG A 555 1.88 15.41 -33.57
C ARG A 555 0.92 14.51 -34.35
N GLN A 556 1.35 13.28 -34.67
CA GLN A 556 0.50 12.31 -35.35
C GLN A 556 -0.70 11.92 -34.47
N ALA A 557 -0.48 11.76 -33.16
CA ALA A 557 -1.54 11.47 -32.21
C ALA A 557 -2.56 12.63 -32.11
N ALA A 558 -2.10 13.88 -32.12
CA ALA A 558 -2.98 15.06 -32.09
C ALA A 558 -3.85 15.20 -33.35
N ALA A 559 -3.35 14.73 -34.50
CA ALA A 559 -4.09 14.69 -35.76
C ALA A 559 -5.07 13.49 -35.86
N SER A 560 -5.03 12.56 -34.90
CA SER A 560 -5.90 11.38 -34.90
C SER A 560 -7.35 11.73 -34.59
N THR A 561 -8.28 11.06 -35.24
CA THR A 561 -9.71 11.11 -34.92
C THR A 561 -10.13 10.07 -33.87
N ASP A 562 -9.22 9.17 -33.48
CA ASP A 562 -9.50 8.13 -32.48
C ASP A 562 -9.50 8.73 -31.05
N PRO A 563 -10.64 8.69 -30.33
CA PRO A 563 -10.73 9.19 -28.97
C PRO A 563 -9.75 8.51 -28.00
N ALA A 564 -9.39 7.24 -28.22
CA ALA A 564 -8.43 6.54 -27.36
C ALA A 564 -7.01 7.09 -27.52
N ILE A 565 -6.60 7.37 -28.76
CA ILE A 565 -5.30 7.98 -29.07
C ILE A 565 -5.22 9.40 -28.49
N LEU A 566 -6.29 10.19 -28.65
CA LEU A 566 -6.37 11.53 -28.07
C LEU A 566 -6.37 11.50 -26.54
N SER A 567 -7.05 10.53 -25.92
CA SER A 567 -7.03 10.37 -24.47
C SER A 567 -5.63 10.02 -23.95
N GLU A 568 -4.91 9.15 -24.65
CA GLU A 568 -3.55 8.79 -24.28
C GLU A 568 -2.58 9.96 -24.47
N LEU A 569 -2.74 10.77 -25.52
CA LEU A 569 -1.97 12.00 -25.70
C LEU A 569 -2.17 12.98 -24.53
N HIS A 570 -3.41 13.19 -24.10
CA HIS A 570 -3.68 14.02 -22.93
C HIS A 570 -3.06 13.44 -21.65
N ALA A 571 -3.15 12.13 -21.44
CA ALA A 571 -2.53 11.47 -20.29
C ALA A 571 -1.00 11.63 -20.26
N THR A 572 -0.34 11.49 -21.41
CA THR A 572 1.11 11.69 -21.52
C THR A 572 1.51 13.15 -21.31
N LEU A 573 0.70 14.12 -21.76
CA LEU A 573 0.91 15.53 -21.42
C LEU A 573 0.71 15.80 -19.92
N ASP A 574 -0.26 15.13 -19.29
CA ASP A 574 -0.46 15.17 -17.85
C ASP A 574 0.73 14.54 -17.10
N ASP A 575 1.41 13.54 -17.68
CA ASP A 575 2.66 12.99 -17.13
C ASP A 575 3.81 14.03 -17.16
N VAL A 576 3.94 14.79 -18.24
CA VAL A 576 4.91 15.91 -18.34
C VAL A 576 4.59 16.99 -17.31
N GLU A 577 3.32 17.36 -17.16
CA GLU A 577 2.90 18.36 -16.17
C GLU A 577 3.14 17.89 -14.73
N ALA A 578 2.89 16.61 -14.44
CA ALA A 578 3.13 16.04 -13.12
C ALA A 578 4.61 16.15 -12.72
N VAL A 579 5.54 15.85 -13.64
CA VAL A 579 6.99 15.99 -13.41
C VAL A 579 7.35 17.45 -13.05
N LEU A 580 6.81 18.41 -13.80
CA LEU A 580 7.03 19.83 -13.53
C LEU A 580 6.48 20.26 -12.16
N LEU A 581 5.26 19.83 -11.81
CA LEU A 581 4.64 20.15 -10.53
C LEU A 581 5.38 19.52 -9.35
N ASP A 582 5.85 18.28 -9.49
CA ASP A 582 6.61 17.60 -8.43
C ASP A 582 7.98 18.25 -8.22
N ALA A 583 8.69 18.63 -9.29
CA ALA A 583 9.92 19.41 -9.17
C ALA A 583 9.71 20.72 -8.39
N LYS A 584 8.64 21.48 -8.71
CA LYS A 584 8.28 22.70 -7.97
C LYS A 584 8.02 22.45 -6.49
N ARG A 585 7.24 21.40 -6.17
CA ARG A 585 6.87 21.05 -4.78
C ARG A 585 8.09 20.65 -3.95
N GLU A 586 9.05 20.00 -4.57
CA GLU A 586 10.29 19.55 -3.93
C GLU A 586 11.39 20.61 -3.90
N GLY A 587 11.13 21.80 -4.45
CA GLY A 587 12.11 22.88 -4.56
C GLY A 587 13.28 22.55 -5.51
N ARG A 588 13.09 21.57 -6.41
CA ARG A 588 14.09 21.22 -7.42
C ARG A 588 14.06 22.23 -8.57
N PRO A 589 15.20 22.48 -9.24
CA PRO A 589 15.22 23.31 -10.44
C PRO A 589 14.24 22.77 -11.48
N THR A 590 13.37 23.64 -11.99
CA THR A 590 12.47 23.32 -13.12
C THR A 590 13.07 23.71 -14.47
N ALA A 591 14.27 24.29 -14.44
CA ALA A 591 14.99 24.74 -15.62
C ALA A 591 15.33 23.51 -16.51
N GLY A 592 15.11 23.63 -17.81
CA GLY A 592 15.31 22.51 -18.77
C GLY A 592 14.19 21.46 -18.81
N LEU A 593 13.17 21.51 -17.93
CA LEU A 593 12.00 20.65 -18.06
C LEU A 593 11.05 21.16 -19.16
N MET A 594 10.33 20.25 -19.81
CA MET A 594 9.33 20.62 -20.81
C MET A 594 8.15 21.38 -20.19
N ASN A 595 7.61 22.35 -20.94
CA ASN A 595 6.44 23.13 -20.57
C ASN A 595 5.17 22.53 -21.20
N PRO A 596 4.26 21.95 -20.39
CA PRO A 596 3.07 21.29 -20.91
C PRO A 596 2.09 22.26 -21.61
N ASP A 597 2.06 23.54 -21.22
CA ASP A 597 1.19 24.53 -21.86
C ASP A 597 1.71 24.98 -23.22
N ARG A 598 3.04 24.97 -23.43
CA ARG A 598 3.62 25.15 -24.77
C ARG A 598 3.31 23.94 -25.65
N LEU A 599 3.50 22.72 -25.14
CA LEU A 599 3.18 21.49 -25.87
C LEU A 599 1.70 21.44 -26.29
N ARG A 600 0.77 21.72 -25.38
CA ARG A 600 -0.68 21.77 -25.67
C ARG A 600 -1.02 22.81 -26.75
N ARG A 601 -0.45 24.01 -26.66
CA ARG A 601 -0.63 25.07 -27.69
C ARG A 601 -0.10 24.64 -29.05
N THR A 602 1.09 24.05 -29.09
CA THR A 602 1.73 23.59 -30.34
C THR A 602 0.95 22.45 -30.99
N LEU A 603 0.32 21.59 -30.20
CA LEU A 603 -0.54 20.51 -30.69
C LEU A 603 -1.97 20.96 -31.01
N ALA A 604 -2.27 22.27 -30.89
CA ALA A 604 -3.61 22.84 -31.05
C ALA A 604 -4.69 22.19 -30.16
N LEU A 605 -4.27 21.64 -29.01
CA LEU A 605 -5.16 21.06 -28.00
C LEU A 605 -5.70 22.20 -27.13
N ASN A 606 -6.66 22.95 -27.65
CA ASN A 606 -7.34 24.00 -26.90
C ASN A 606 -8.57 23.46 -26.17
N GLY A 607 -8.49 23.35 -24.84
CA GLY A 607 -9.66 23.23 -23.96
C GLY A 607 -9.62 22.07 -22.95
N SER A 608 -10.06 22.36 -21.72
CA SER A 608 -10.14 21.50 -20.52
C SER A 608 -8.78 21.19 -19.87
N ARG A 609 -8.24 22.00 -18.96
CA ARG A 609 -8.86 22.38 -17.68
C ARG A 609 -8.34 23.72 -17.20
N ALA A 610 -9.16 24.76 -17.29
CA ALA A 610 -9.01 25.91 -16.42
C ALA A 610 -9.47 25.49 -15.01
N PHE A 611 -8.55 24.99 -14.19
CA PHE A 611 -8.72 25.01 -12.74
C PHE A 611 -7.62 25.89 -12.19
N ALA A 612 -8.04 27.09 -11.78
CA ALA A 612 -7.20 28.11 -11.19
C ALA A 612 -6.47 27.57 -9.94
N ASP A 613 -5.25 28.07 -9.75
CA ASP A 613 -4.37 27.82 -8.60
C ASP A 613 -5.05 27.92 -7.23
#